data_AF-A0A383EF50-F1
#
_entry.id   AF-A0A383EF50-F1
#
_cell.length_a   1.000
_cell.length_b   1.000
_cell.length_c   1.000
_cell.angle_alpha   90.00
_cell.angle_beta   90.00
_cell.angle_gamma   90.00
#
_symmetry.space_group_name_H-M   'P 1'
#
loop_
_entity.id
_entity.type
_entity.pdbx_description
1 polymer ?
#
loop_
_entity_poly.entity_id
_entity_poly.type
_entity_poly.pdbx_seq_one_letter_code
_entity_poly.pdbx_strand_id
1 'polypeptide(L)'
;KKKQVRWFFRDTKLLGFFVQNNPSGTKKYGYETRWFGSGGQKRKMIGSTEMYSAKEARDIATDGIRLIKQGIDPDAEKEKALRANDTLSDMLEDYMKRKTLATKTKKDYRNLMKNTLGIFSNRLITTIKHQEISDWYLSHSGGKEVAANRALSVLTNCFQSAVFREVIEPTDNPILKLAGNISKYKEEPRETILKDELLPKFLNSFVDLGKRWDWDKELNKKVDRKDNKCI
;
A
#
# COMPACT_ATOMS: atom_id res chain seq x y z
N LYS A 1 1.25 -37.25 -25.54
CA LYS A 1 2.08 -36.66 -24.45
C LYS A 1 2.10 -37.65 -23.28
N LYS A 2 3.26 -38.17 -22.83
CA LYS A 2 3.33 -39.07 -21.66
C LYS A 2 2.84 -38.33 -20.40
N LYS A 3 1.91 -38.95 -19.66
CA LYS A 3 1.37 -38.40 -18.41
C LYS A 3 2.48 -38.41 -17.36
N GLN A 4 2.95 -37.24 -16.96
CA GLN A 4 3.98 -37.11 -15.94
C GLN A 4 3.35 -37.37 -14.56
N VAL A 5 3.68 -38.51 -13.94
CA VAL A 5 3.14 -38.93 -12.64
C VAL A 5 4.09 -38.52 -11.53
N ARG A 6 3.56 -37.90 -10.47
CA ARG A 6 4.30 -37.57 -9.24
C ARG A 6 4.11 -38.70 -8.24
N TRP A 7 5.21 -39.15 -7.63
CA TRP A 7 5.18 -40.20 -6.61
C TRP A 7 5.27 -39.58 -5.23
N PHE A 8 4.52 -40.13 -4.27
CA PHE A 8 4.52 -39.69 -2.87
C PHE A 8 4.90 -40.86 -1.98
N PHE A 9 6.03 -40.74 -1.28
CA PHE A 9 6.50 -41.71 -0.29
C PHE A 9 6.15 -41.18 1.09
N ARG A 10 5.27 -41.85 1.82
CA ARG A 10 4.80 -41.41 3.13
C ARG A 10 5.68 -41.96 4.23
N ASP A 11 5.96 -41.13 5.23
CA ASP A 11 6.70 -41.56 6.40
C ASP A 11 5.82 -42.44 7.28
N THR A 12 6.42 -43.47 7.88
CA THR A 12 5.72 -44.40 8.78
C THR A 12 5.68 -43.89 10.22
N LYS A 13 6.60 -42.99 10.60
CA LYS A 13 6.72 -42.47 11.96
C LYS A 13 5.85 -41.22 12.19
N LEU A 14 5.85 -40.28 11.25
CA LEU A 14 5.05 -39.06 11.33
C LEU A 14 3.89 -39.11 10.32
N LEU A 15 2.67 -39.33 10.83
CA LEU A 15 1.47 -39.35 10.00
C LEU A 15 1.28 -38.01 9.27
N GLY A 16 1.18 -38.08 7.94
CA GLY A 16 0.98 -36.90 7.10
C GLY A 16 2.26 -36.33 6.51
N PHE A 17 3.44 -36.72 6.99
CA PHE A 17 4.72 -36.35 6.37
C PHE A 17 5.04 -37.25 5.16
N PHE A 18 5.58 -36.66 4.09
CA PHE A 18 5.91 -37.38 2.87
C PHE A 18 7.06 -36.75 2.09
N VAL A 19 7.67 -37.56 1.23
CA VAL A 19 8.60 -37.16 0.17
C VAL A 19 7.88 -37.23 -1.16
N GLN A 20 7.79 -36.09 -1.85
CA GLN A 20 7.30 -36.01 -3.23
C GLN A 20 8.48 -36.14 -4.19
N ASN A 21 8.43 -37.12 -5.09
CA ASN A 21 9.36 -37.25 -6.21
C ASN A 21 8.71 -36.70 -7.48
N ASN A 22 9.29 -35.64 -8.04
CA ASN A 22 8.81 -35.04 -9.27
C ASN A 22 9.35 -35.76 -10.51
N PRO A 23 8.59 -35.77 -11.62
CA PRO A 23 9.05 -36.28 -12.92
C PRO A 23 10.37 -35.66 -13.41
N SER A 24 10.69 -34.46 -12.96
CA SER A 24 11.95 -33.77 -13.25
C SER A 24 13.15 -34.27 -12.44
N GLY A 25 12.97 -35.27 -11.57
CA GLY A 25 14.01 -35.82 -10.69
C GLY A 25 14.17 -35.09 -9.35
N THR A 26 13.53 -33.93 -9.17
CA THR A 26 13.60 -33.18 -7.91
C THR A 26 12.73 -33.82 -6.83
N LYS A 27 13.31 -34.04 -5.66
CA LYS A 27 12.60 -34.60 -4.50
C LYS A 27 12.36 -33.47 -3.50
N LYS A 28 11.16 -33.42 -2.95
CA LYS A 28 10.76 -32.40 -1.98
C LYS A 28 10.09 -33.03 -0.77
N TYR A 29 10.40 -32.55 0.42
CA TYR A 29 9.67 -32.88 1.63
C TYR A 29 8.38 -32.05 1.71
N GLY A 30 7.33 -32.66 2.22
CA GLY A 30 6.06 -31.99 2.47
C GLY A 30 5.28 -32.69 3.57
N TYR A 31 4.23 -32.03 4.03
CA TYR A 31 3.31 -32.59 4.99
C TYR A 31 1.88 -32.25 4.62
N GLU A 32 0.96 -33.10 5.06
CA GLU A 32 -0.46 -32.87 4.94
C GLU A 32 -1.20 -33.25 6.21
N THR A 33 -2.19 -32.43 6.55
CA THR A 33 -3.05 -32.68 7.70
C THR A 33 -4.41 -32.03 7.46
N ARG A 34 -5.36 -32.26 8.35
CA ARG A 34 -6.70 -31.66 8.29
C ARG A 34 -6.79 -30.49 9.26
N TRP A 35 -7.46 -29.42 8.83
CA TRP A 35 -7.79 -28.27 9.67
C TRP A 35 -8.59 -28.71 10.91
N PHE A 36 -8.17 -28.33 12.12
CA PHE A 36 -8.75 -28.84 13.38
C PHE A 36 -8.85 -30.38 13.47
N GLY A 37 -8.05 -31.13 12.71
CA GLY A 37 -8.04 -32.60 12.70
C GLY A 37 -9.16 -33.27 11.89
N SER A 38 -10.29 -32.61 11.63
CA SER A 38 -11.43 -33.17 10.89
C SER A 38 -11.87 -32.37 9.66
N GLY A 39 -11.42 -31.12 9.53
CA GLY A 39 -11.80 -30.22 8.46
C GLY A 39 -11.10 -30.50 7.12
N GLY A 40 -11.04 -29.45 6.28
CA GLY A 40 -10.41 -29.50 4.97
C GLY A 40 -8.94 -29.94 5.04
N GLN A 41 -8.52 -30.78 4.10
CA GLN A 41 -7.13 -31.22 3.98
C GLN A 41 -6.24 -30.06 3.50
N LYS A 42 -5.19 -29.77 4.25
CA LYS A 42 -4.15 -28.79 3.94
C LYS A 42 -2.86 -29.54 3.66
N ARG A 43 -2.24 -29.26 2.52
CA ARG A 43 -0.94 -29.81 2.13
C ARG A 43 0.04 -28.66 1.95
N LYS A 44 1.23 -28.78 2.53
CA LYS A 44 2.30 -27.79 2.47
C LYS A 44 3.61 -28.49 2.08
N MET A 45 4.45 -27.79 1.33
CA MET A 45 5.78 -28.27 0.94
C MET A 45 6.82 -27.53 1.78
N ILE A 46 7.82 -28.27 2.29
CA ILE A 46 8.89 -27.71 3.12
C ILE A 46 10.03 -27.22 2.21
N GLY A 47 10.54 -28.10 1.34
CA GLY A 47 11.68 -27.77 0.50
C GLY A 47 12.30 -28.97 -0.20
N SER A 48 13.37 -28.73 -0.96
CA SER A 48 14.15 -29.77 -1.65
C SER A 48 14.86 -30.68 -0.65
N THR A 49 15.06 -31.95 -1.00
CA THR A 49 15.90 -32.88 -0.22
C THR A 49 17.38 -32.48 -0.19
N GLU A 50 17.79 -31.57 -1.07
CA GLU A 50 19.15 -31.00 -1.10
C GLU A 50 19.34 -29.91 -0.03
N MET A 51 18.26 -29.24 0.36
CA MET A 51 18.30 -28.10 1.30
C MET A 51 18.03 -28.50 2.75
N TYR A 52 17.28 -29.59 2.96
CA TYR A 52 16.87 -30.05 4.28
C TYR A 52 17.24 -31.51 4.46
N SER A 53 17.75 -31.87 5.63
CA SER A 53 17.84 -33.28 6.03
C SER A 53 16.45 -33.86 6.32
N ALA A 54 16.34 -35.19 6.27
CA ALA A 54 15.08 -35.87 6.61
C ALA A 54 14.65 -35.66 8.08
N LYS A 55 15.61 -35.39 8.98
CA LYS A 55 15.33 -35.11 10.39
C LYS A 55 14.75 -33.70 10.54
N GLU A 56 15.43 -32.69 10.03
CA GLU A 56 14.96 -31.29 10.07
C GLU A 56 13.60 -31.13 9.39
N ALA A 57 13.39 -31.78 8.24
CA ALA A 57 12.11 -31.75 7.55
C ALA A 57 10.98 -32.40 8.38
N ARG A 58 11.28 -33.44 9.18
CA ARG A 58 10.30 -34.07 10.07
C ARG A 58 9.97 -33.17 11.26
N ASP A 59 10.95 -32.46 11.80
CA ASP A 59 10.74 -31.50 12.90
C ASP A 59 9.85 -30.33 12.42
N ILE A 60 10.17 -29.74 11.26
CA ILE A 60 9.35 -28.68 10.62
C ILE A 60 7.92 -29.18 10.33
N ALA A 61 7.79 -30.41 9.83
CA ALA A 61 6.47 -31.01 9.58
C ALA A 61 5.66 -31.19 10.86
N THR A 62 6.32 -31.59 11.96
CA THR A 62 5.67 -31.80 13.26
C THR A 62 5.07 -30.49 13.78
N ASP A 63 5.85 -29.41 13.75
CA ASP A 63 5.39 -28.08 14.17
C ASP A 63 4.28 -27.56 13.27
N GLY A 64 4.42 -27.68 11.95
CA GLY A 64 3.40 -27.27 10.99
C GLY A 64 2.08 -28.04 11.16
N ILE A 65 2.15 -29.35 11.37
CA ILE A 65 0.96 -30.18 11.65
C ILE A 65 0.29 -29.75 12.96
N ARG A 66 1.08 -29.47 14.01
CA ARG A 66 0.57 -29.00 15.30
C ARG A 66 -0.20 -27.69 15.15
N LEU A 67 0.37 -26.71 14.46
CA LEU A 67 -0.26 -25.41 14.21
C LEU A 67 -1.58 -25.54 13.46
N ILE A 68 -1.62 -26.32 12.37
CA ILE A 68 -2.84 -26.51 11.58
C ILE A 68 -3.94 -27.22 12.39
N LYS A 69 -3.57 -28.17 13.25
CA LYS A 69 -4.52 -28.82 14.16
C LYS A 69 -5.05 -27.88 15.25
N GLN A 70 -4.26 -26.88 15.65
CA GLN A 70 -4.68 -25.80 16.56
C GLN A 70 -5.52 -24.73 15.84
N GLY A 71 -5.70 -24.82 14.52
CA GLY A 71 -6.44 -23.83 13.74
C GLY A 71 -5.61 -22.62 13.33
N ILE A 72 -4.28 -22.74 13.27
CA ILE A 72 -3.37 -21.69 12.81
C ILE A 72 -2.77 -22.15 11.47
N ASP A 73 -2.95 -21.38 10.39
CA ASP A 73 -2.27 -21.65 9.11
C ASP A 73 -0.89 -20.97 9.11
N PRO A 74 0.23 -21.73 9.10
CA PRO A 74 1.58 -21.16 9.18
C PRO A 74 1.91 -20.17 8.06
N ASP A 75 1.33 -20.35 6.86
CA ASP A 75 1.58 -19.41 5.75
C ASP A 75 0.79 -18.12 5.94
N ALA A 76 -0.44 -18.21 6.45
CA ALA A 76 -1.24 -17.01 6.74
C ALA A 76 -0.57 -16.18 7.85
N GLU A 77 0.03 -16.83 8.84
CA GLU A 77 0.76 -16.14 9.92
C GLU A 77 2.04 -15.46 9.40
N LYS A 78 2.78 -16.13 8.51
CA LYS A 78 3.92 -15.51 7.81
C LYS A 78 3.50 -14.32 6.96
N GLU A 79 2.42 -14.45 6.21
CA GLU A 79 1.87 -13.35 5.42
C GLU A 79 1.38 -12.20 6.30
N LYS A 80 0.82 -12.49 7.47
CA LYS A 80 0.43 -11.48 8.46
C LYS A 80 1.65 -10.76 9.02
N ALA A 81 2.72 -11.49 9.34
CA ALA A 81 3.99 -10.91 9.81
C ALA A 81 4.68 -10.06 8.74
N LEU A 82 4.61 -10.46 7.46
CA LEU A 82 5.11 -9.65 6.34
C LEU A 82 4.29 -8.36 6.21
N ARG A 83 2.97 -8.46 6.22
CA ARG A 83 2.02 -7.33 6.18
C ARG A 83 2.21 -6.35 7.35
N ALA A 84 2.63 -6.84 8.52
CA ALA A 84 2.91 -5.97 9.67
C ALA A 84 4.05 -4.96 9.42
N ASN A 85 4.90 -5.23 8.42
CA ASN A 85 5.97 -4.31 8.00
C ASN A 85 5.53 -3.33 6.91
N ASP A 86 4.25 -3.31 6.52
CA ASP A 86 3.77 -2.38 5.50
C ASP A 86 3.77 -0.94 6.01
N THR A 87 4.26 -0.04 5.17
CA THR A 87 4.28 1.39 5.47
C THR A 87 2.96 2.06 5.08
N LEU A 88 2.76 3.30 5.54
CA LEU A 88 1.64 4.12 5.11
C LEU A 88 1.61 4.32 3.58
N SER A 89 2.78 4.47 2.95
CA SER A 89 2.89 4.61 1.48
C SER A 89 2.47 3.35 0.74
N ASP A 90 2.84 2.17 1.27
CA ASP A 90 2.44 0.89 0.68
C ASP A 90 0.92 0.73 0.71
N MET A 91 0.29 1.11 1.82
CA MET A 91 -1.16 1.09 1.97
C MET A 91 -1.88 2.05 1.02
N LEU A 92 -1.26 3.21 0.70
CA LEU A 92 -1.80 4.12 -0.30
C LEU A 92 -1.72 3.52 -1.71
N GLU A 93 -0.58 2.97 -2.11
CA GLU A 93 -0.44 2.35 -3.44
C GLU A 93 -1.39 1.17 -3.60
N ASP A 94 -1.55 0.37 -2.54
CA ASP A 94 -2.52 -0.71 -2.48
C ASP A 94 -3.97 -0.22 -2.64
N TYR A 95 -4.35 0.86 -1.95
CA TYR A 95 -5.65 1.51 -2.15
C TYR A 95 -5.85 1.97 -3.60
N MET A 96 -4.84 2.61 -4.20
CA MET A 96 -4.90 3.11 -5.58
C MET A 96 -4.89 2.02 -6.65
N LYS A 97 -4.38 0.81 -6.33
CA LYS A 97 -4.44 -0.37 -7.20
C LYS A 97 -5.85 -0.96 -7.22
N ARG A 98 -6.54 -0.99 -6.08
CA ARG A 98 -7.90 -1.55 -5.97
C ARG A 98 -8.98 -0.60 -6.48
N LYS A 99 -8.82 0.71 -6.29
CA LYS A 99 -9.83 1.70 -6.66
C LYS A 99 -9.61 2.24 -8.07
N THR A 100 -10.70 2.40 -8.81
CA THR A 100 -10.74 3.07 -10.11
C THR A 100 -10.66 4.59 -9.92
N LEU A 101 -9.45 5.12 -9.75
CA LEU A 101 -9.18 6.55 -9.59
C LEU A 101 -8.65 7.16 -10.88
N ALA A 102 -9.02 8.42 -11.14
CA ALA A 102 -8.44 9.21 -12.22
C ALA A 102 -6.93 9.37 -12.04
N THR A 103 -6.19 9.47 -13.15
CA THR A 103 -4.72 9.63 -13.16
C THR A 103 -4.29 10.86 -12.35
N LYS A 104 -5.03 11.96 -12.47
CA LYS A 104 -4.82 13.19 -11.70
C LYS A 104 -4.95 12.96 -10.20
N THR A 105 -6.00 12.27 -9.75
CA THR A 105 -6.21 11.94 -8.33
C THR A 105 -5.06 11.11 -7.76
N LYS A 106 -4.58 10.10 -8.52
CA LYS A 106 -3.42 9.29 -8.11
C LYS A 106 -2.16 10.15 -7.94
N LYS A 107 -1.91 11.07 -8.88
CA LYS A 107 -0.79 12.02 -8.79
C LYS A 107 -0.92 12.92 -7.56
N ASP A 108 -2.11 13.45 -7.30
CA ASP A 108 -2.35 14.35 -6.16
C ASP A 108 -2.22 13.61 -4.82
N TYR A 109 -2.65 12.35 -4.72
CA TYR A 109 -2.44 11.52 -3.53
C TYR A 109 -0.96 11.26 -3.26
N ARG A 110 -0.17 10.91 -4.29
CA ARG A 110 1.28 10.75 -4.15
C ARG A 110 1.97 12.05 -3.72
N ASN A 111 1.52 13.19 -4.26
CA ASN A 111 2.04 14.49 -3.86
C ASN A 111 1.73 14.82 -2.39
N LEU A 112 0.50 14.53 -1.94
CA LEU A 112 0.13 14.70 -0.52
C LEU A 112 0.94 13.76 0.38
N MET A 113 1.14 12.51 -0.04
CA MET A 113 1.97 11.55 0.68
C MET A 113 3.40 12.05 0.85
N LYS A 114 4.00 12.59 -0.22
CA LYS A 114 5.37 13.11 -0.19
C LYS A 114 5.51 14.41 0.60
N ASN A 115 4.63 15.38 0.35
CA ASN A 115 4.84 16.77 0.80
C ASN A 115 4.18 17.07 2.15
N THR A 116 3.02 16.48 2.42
CA THR A 116 2.20 16.83 3.60
C THR A 116 2.25 15.72 4.66
N LEU A 117 2.27 14.45 4.22
CA LEU A 117 2.38 13.27 5.08
C LEU A 117 3.80 12.70 5.14
N GLY A 118 4.82 13.45 4.72
CA GLY A 118 6.21 12.95 4.65
C GLY A 118 6.75 12.42 5.99
N ILE A 119 6.27 12.94 7.12
CA ILE A 119 6.63 12.45 8.46
C ILE A 119 6.07 11.04 8.75
N PHE A 120 5.00 10.64 8.07
CA PHE A 120 4.33 9.35 8.23
C PHE A 120 4.58 8.39 7.07
N SER A 121 4.98 8.89 5.90
CA SER A 121 4.97 8.12 4.64
C SER A 121 5.73 6.81 4.71
N ASN A 122 6.90 6.81 5.35
CA ASN A 122 7.79 5.66 5.44
C ASN A 122 7.69 4.93 6.79
N ARG A 123 6.76 5.35 7.66
CA ARG A 123 6.52 4.68 8.95
C ARG A 123 5.61 3.48 8.75
N LEU A 124 5.83 2.46 9.57
CA LEU A 124 4.95 1.31 9.67
C LEU A 124 3.56 1.77 10.08
N ILE A 125 2.52 1.35 9.36
CA ILE A 125 1.16 1.82 9.63
C ILE A 125 0.67 1.41 11.03
N THR A 126 1.16 0.29 11.53
CA THR A 126 0.89 -0.26 12.87
C THR A 126 1.46 0.61 14.01
N THR A 127 2.44 1.46 13.72
CA THR A 127 3.13 2.29 14.73
C THR A 127 2.55 3.70 14.86
N ILE A 128 1.69 4.12 13.93
CA ILE A 128 1.14 5.48 13.89
C ILE A 128 -0.06 5.55 14.83
N LYS A 129 0.02 6.39 15.86
CA LYS A 129 -1.06 6.56 16.85
C LYS A 129 -1.98 7.72 16.51
N HIS A 130 -3.21 7.67 17.04
CA HIS A 130 -4.21 8.73 16.89
C HIS A 130 -3.72 10.10 17.42
N GLN A 131 -3.02 10.14 18.56
CA GLN A 131 -2.46 11.37 19.12
C GLN A 131 -1.50 12.06 18.14
N GLU A 132 -0.60 11.30 17.52
CA GLU A 132 0.36 11.85 16.55
C GLU A 132 -0.34 12.44 15.33
N ILE A 133 -1.39 11.78 14.84
CA ILE A 133 -2.20 12.31 13.73
C ILE A 133 -2.94 13.58 14.16
N SER A 134 -3.45 13.63 15.40
CA SER A 134 -4.12 14.81 15.96
C SER A 134 -3.16 15.99 16.05
N ASP A 135 -2.00 15.80 16.66
CA ASP A 135 -0.99 16.86 16.84
C ASP A 135 -0.50 17.38 15.49
N TRP A 136 -0.22 16.47 14.54
CA TRP A 136 0.13 16.84 13.17
C TRP A 136 -0.99 17.61 12.46
N TYR A 137 -2.25 17.23 12.66
CA TYR A 137 -3.38 17.91 12.01
C TYR A 137 -3.56 19.33 12.57
N LEU A 138 -3.43 19.50 13.89
CA LEU A 138 -3.48 20.80 14.57
C LEU A 138 -2.30 21.70 14.17
N SER A 139 -1.10 21.14 13.94
CA SER A 139 0.08 21.91 13.53
C SER A 139 -0.07 22.59 12.15
N HIS A 140 -1.11 22.27 11.39
CA HIS A 140 -1.39 22.85 10.07
C HIS A 140 -2.37 24.03 10.10
N SER A 141 -2.84 24.44 11.27
CA SER A 141 -3.63 25.66 11.43
C SER A 141 -2.85 26.90 10.98
N GLY A 142 -3.52 27.89 10.37
CA GLY A 142 -2.92 29.18 10.02
C GLY A 142 -2.44 29.29 8.57
N GLY A 143 -3.09 28.60 7.62
CA GLY A 143 -2.87 28.79 6.19
C GLY A 143 -2.67 27.51 5.36
N LYS A 144 -2.63 26.33 5.98
CA LYS A 144 -2.50 25.02 5.32
C LYS A 144 -3.70 24.09 5.58
N GLU A 145 -4.83 24.64 5.99
CA GLU A 145 -6.02 23.90 6.42
C GLU A 145 -6.57 22.96 5.34
N VAL A 146 -6.71 23.46 4.10
CA VAL A 146 -7.22 22.68 2.97
C VAL A 146 -6.28 21.50 2.65
N ALA A 147 -4.96 21.71 2.73
CA ALA A 147 -3.99 20.64 2.52
C ALA A 147 -4.09 19.59 3.64
N ALA A 148 -4.27 20.01 4.89
CA ALA A 148 -4.49 19.12 6.03
C ALA A 148 -5.77 18.30 5.89
N ASN A 149 -6.89 18.90 5.48
CA ASN A 149 -8.16 18.19 5.23
C ASN A 149 -8.00 17.11 4.15
N ARG A 150 -7.33 17.46 3.04
CA ARG A 150 -7.05 16.53 1.94
C ARG A 150 -6.13 15.40 2.39
N ALA A 151 -5.06 15.71 3.10
CA ALA A 151 -4.13 14.72 3.62
C ALA A 151 -4.76 13.80 4.69
N LEU A 152 -5.65 14.32 5.55
CA LEU A 152 -6.43 13.51 6.49
C LEU A 152 -7.36 12.53 5.77
N SER A 153 -7.92 12.94 4.63
CA SER A 153 -8.72 12.05 3.77
C SER A 153 -7.86 10.93 3.15
N VAL A 154 -6.63 11.24 2.75
CA VAL A 154 -5.66 10.24 2.29
C VAL A 154 -5.26 9.28 3.41
N LEU A 155 -4.98 9.78 4.62
CA LEU A 155 -4.72 8.95 5.80
C LEU A 155 -5.88 7.99 6.07
N THR A 156 -7.11 8.49 6.02
CA THR A 156 -8.33 7.68 6.18
C THR A 156 -8.36 6.52 5.19
N ASN A 157 -8.09 6.79 3.91
CA ASN A 157 -8.04 5.75 2.88
C ASN A 157 -6.92 4.71 3.14
N CYS A 158 -5.76 5.13 3.65
CA CYS A 158 -4.65 4.24 3.98
C CYS A 158 -5.01 3.31 5.14
N PHE A 159 -5.57 3.84 6.24
CA PHE A 159 -5.99 3.01 7.37
C PHE A 159 -7.16 2.09 7.03
N GLN A 160 -8.12 2.55 6.21
CA GLN A 160 -9.16 1.66 5.67
C GLN A 160 -8.55 0.55 4.80
N SER A 161 -7.51 0.86 4.02
CA SER A 161 -6.76 -0.13 3.24
C SER A 161 -6.09 -1.17 4.14
N ALA A 162 -5.48 -0.74 5.24
CA ALA A 162 -4.84 -1.62 6.19
C ALA A 162 -5.82 -2.52 6.95
N VAL A 163 -7.00 -2.02 7.30
CA VAL A 163 -8.08 -2.86 7.85
C VAL A 163 -8.51 -3.90 6.81
N PHE A 164 -8.73 -3.49 5.55
CA PHE A 164 -9.11 -4.41 4.48
C PHE A 164 -8.04 -5.48 4.22
N ARG A 165 -6.76 -5.13 4.39
CA ARG A 165 -5.63 -6.05 4.29
C ARG A 165 -5.35 -6.82 5.57
N GLU A 166 -6.16 -6.66 6.61
CA GLU A 166 -5.97 -7.28 7.94
C GLU A 166 -4.56 -7.02 8.52
N VAL A 167 -3.96 -5.89 8.17
CA VAL A 167 -2.68 -5.42 8.74
C VAL A 167 -2.94 -4.87 10.15
N ILE A 168 -4.11 -4.23 10.33
CA ILE A 168 -4.62 -3.73 11.60
C ILE A 168 -6.04 -4.24 11.80
N GLU A 169 -6.41 -4.47 13.06
CA GLU A 169 -7.80 -4.79 13.39
C GLU A 169 -8.69 -3.53 13.25
N PRO A 170 -9.97 -3.67 12.87
CA PRO A 170 -10.89 -2.54 12.76
C PRO A 170 -10.96 -1.69 14.04
N THR A 171 -10.88 -2.32 15.22
CA THR A 171 -10.92 -1.66 16.53
C THR A 171 -9.68 -0.83 16.83
N ASP A 172 -8.55 -1.19 16.23
CA ASP A 172 -7.25 -0.52 16.42
C ASP A 172 -7.04 0.63 15.44
N ASN A 173 -7.97 0.84 14.51
CA ASN A 173 -7.88 1.92 13.53
C ASN A 173 -7.89 3.31 14.23
N PRO A 174 -6.79 4.07 14.18
CA PRO A 174 -6.67 5.35 14.89
C PRO A 174 -7.64 6.41 14.34
N ILE A 175 -8.09 6.28 13.08
CA ILE A 175 -9.03 7.23 12.46
C ILE A 175 -10.39 7.22 13.15
N LEU A 176 -10.84 6.07 13.68
CA LEU A 176 -12.11 5.99 14.40
C LEU A 176 -12.11 6.85 15.66
N LYS A 177 -10.96 6.92 16.35
CA LYS A 177 -10.78 7.76 17.55
C LYS A 177 -10.72 9.25 17.22
N LEU A 178 -10.32 9.61 15.99
CA LEU A 178 -10.21 11.00 15.54
C LEU A 178 -11.55 11.57 15.05
N ALA A 179 -12.38 10.75 14.40
CA ALA A 179 -13.63 11.20 13.79
C ALA A 179 -14.61 11.87 14.78
N GLY A 180 -14.56 11.50 16.07
CA GLY A 180 -15.37 12.12 17.12
C GLY A 180 -14.71 13.32 17.83
N ASN A 181 -13.41 13.53 17.67
CA ASN A 181 -12.62 14.49 18.45
C ASN A 181 -11.98 15.61 17.63
N ILE A 182 -11.93 15.46 16.30
CA ILE A 182 -11.37 16.47 15.39
C ILE A 182 -12.45 16.95 14.43
N SER A 183 -12.77 18.23 14.51
CA SER A 183 -13.56 18.91 13.49
C SER A 183 -12.67 19.30 12.33
N LYS A 184 -13.07 18.96 11.10
CA LYS A 184 -12.35 19.40 9.90
C LYS A 184 -12.32 20.92 9.84
N TYR A 185 -11.20 21.49 9.41
CA TYR A 185 -11.12 22.93 9.17
C TYR A 185 -12.15 23.36 8.13
N LYS A 186 -12.79 24.52 8.37
CA LYS A 186 -13.71 25.13 7.41
C LYS A 186 -12.95 25.55 6.16
N GLU A 187 -13.39 25.08 4.99
CA GLU A 187 -12.79 25.45 3.71
C GLU A 187 -13.54 26.65 3.14
N GLU A 188 -12.91 27.82 3.19
CA GLU A 188 -13.41 29.02 2.51
C GLU A 188 -12.76 29.11 1.11
N PRO A 189 -13.55 29.08 0.02
CA PRO A 189 -13.02 29.26 -1.32
C PRO A 189 -12.32 30.62 -1.43
N ARG A 190 -11.04 30.60 -1.82
CA ARG A 190 -10.28 31.82 -2.14
C ARG A 190 -10.49 32.15 -3.61
N GLU A 191 -11.69 32.59 -3.95
CA GLU A 191 -12.03 33.03 -5.31
C GLU A 191 -11.85 34.54 -5.43
N THR A 192 -10.93 34.96 -6.29
CA THR A 192 -10.85 36.37 -6.70
C THR A 192 -11.64 36.53 -7.99
N ILE A 193 -12.81 37.17 -7.90
CA ILE A 193 -13.61 37.49 -9.08
C ILE A 193 -13.08 38.80 -9.68
N LEU A 194 -12.63 38.75 -10.93
CA LEU A 194 -12.18 39.94 -11.66
C LEU A 194 -13.39 40.78 -12.09
N LYS A 195 -13.76 41.76 -11.26
CA LYS A 195 -14.84 42.73 -11.49
C LYS A 195 -14.39 44.14 -11.17
N ASP A 196 -15.23 45.10 -11.56
CA ASP A 196 -15.11 46.53 -11.23
C ASP A 196 -13.71 47.06 -11.53
N GLU A 197 -12.97 47.54 -10.54
CA GLU A 197 -11.63 48.09 -10.75
C GLU A 197 -10.55 47.07 -11.12
N LEU A 198 -10.72 45.79 -10.73
CA LEU A 198 -9.72 44.76 -10.97
C LEU A 198 -9.68 44.34 -12.44
N LEU A 199 -10.82 44.37 -13.13
CA LEU A 199 -10.90 43.96 -14.54
C LEU A 199 -10.15 44.94 -15.47
N PRO A 200 -10.37 46.28 -15.42
CA PRO A 200 -9.58 47.24 -16.17
C PRO A 200 -8.10 47.22 -15.78
N LYS A 201 -7.75 47.09 -14.49
CA LYS A 201 -6.34 46.97 -14.05
C LYS A 201 -5.68 45.74 -14.67
N PHE A 202 -6.37 44.60 -14.67
CA PHE A 202 -5.91 43.36 -15.31
C PHE A 202 -5.73 43.56 -16.82
N LEU A 203 -6.73 44.09 -17.53
CA LEU A 203 -6.67 44.31 -18.98
C LEU A 203 -5.57 45.30 -19.38
N ASN A 204 -5.42 46.40 -18.65
CA ASN A 204 -4.37 47.39 -18.90
C ASN A 204 -2.96 46.79 -18.69
N SER A 205 -2.82 45.85 -17.75
CA SER A 205 -1.56 45.14 -17.54
C SER A 205 -1.14 44.35 -18.79
N PHE A 206 -2.08 43.79 -19.55
CA PHE A 206 -1.78 43.13 -20.84
C PHE A 206 -1.36 44.11 -21.92
N VAL A 207 -2.03 45.27 -22.00
CA VAL A 207 -1.68 46.32 -22.97
C VAL A 207 -0.28 46.85 -22.70
N ASP A 208 0.05 47.10 -21.43
CA ASP A 208 1.37 47.58 -21.03
C ASP A 208 2.46 46.52 -21.25
N LEU A 209 2.17 45.24 -20.98
CA LEU A 209 3.07 44.14 -21.32
C LEU A 209 3.32 44.10 -22.84
N GLY A 210 2.26 44.24 -23.64
CA GLY A 210 2.34 44.25 -25.10
C GLY A 210 3.19 45.40 -25.67
N LYS A 211 3.15 46.58 -25.04
CA LYS A 211 3.97 47.73 -25.45
C LYS A 211 5.45 47.60 -25.08
N ARG A 212 5.75 46.93 -23.97
CA ARG A 212 7.12 46.74 -23.47
C ARG A 212 7.81 45.52 -24.06
N TRP A 213 7.03 44.54 -24.51
CA TRP A 213 7.52 43.27 -25.00
C TRP A 213 7.59 43.27 -26.53
N ASP A 214 8.79 43.13 -27.07
CA ASP A 214 9.05 43.00 -28.51
C ASP A 214 8.82 41.55 -28.95
N TRP A 215 7.58 41.24 -29.32
CA TRP A 215 7.14 39.87 -29.69
C TRP A 215 7.83 39.34 -30.96
N ASP A 216 8.39 40.22 -31.81
CA ASP A 216 9.04 39.85 -33.07
C ASP A 216 10.50 39.40 -32.89
N LYS A 217 11.16 39.81 -31.80
CA LYS A 217 12.53 39.35 -31.45
C LYS A 217 12.62 37.88 -31.06
N GLU A 218 11.51 37.27 -30.63
CA GLU A 218 11.45 35.84 -30.26
C GLU A 218 11.02 34.96 -31.43
N LEU A 219 10.15 35.45 -32.34
CA LEU A 219 9.74 34.73 -33.55
C LEU A 219 10.92 34.45 -34.51
N ASN A 220 11.93 35.31 -34.50
CA ASN A 220 13.15 35.14 -35.31
C ASN A 220 14.27 34.34 -34.63
N LYS A 221 14.13 33.96 -33.35
CA LYS A 221 14.99 32.93 -32.77
C LYS A 221 14.48 31.59 -33.25
N LYS A 222 15.16 30.98 -34.22
CA LYS A 222 15.00 29.55 -34.53
C LYS A 222 15.26 28.76 -33.25
N VAL A 223 14.21 28.43 -32.51
CA VAL A 223 14.29 27.41 -31.47
C VAL A 223 14.38 26.09 -32.22
N ASP A 224 15.53 25.43 -32.11
CA ASP A 224 15.71 24.09 -32.67
C ASP A 224 14.58 23.20 -32.15
N ARG A 225 13.87 22.52 -33.06
CA ARG A 225 12.83 21.56 -32.69
C ARG A 225 13.50 20.38 -32.00
N LYS A 226 13.78 20.49 -30.71
CA LYS A 226 14.01 19.30 -29.88
C LYS A 226 12.67 18.62 -29.71
N ASP A 227 12.65 17.33 -30.05
CA ASP A 227 11.49 16.44 -30.01
C ASP A 227 10.69 16.61 -28.71
N ASN A 228 9.58 17.34 -28.79
CA ASN A 228 8.60 17.43 -27.71
C ASN A 228 7.85 16.09 -27.63
N LYS A 229 8.49 15.07 -27.05
CA LYS A 229 7.75 14.02 -26.34
C LYS A 229 7.16 14.67 -25.10
N CYS A 230 5.89 15.06 -25.21
CA CYS A 230 5.08 15.47 -24.08
C CYS A 230 5.12 14.36 -23.02
N ILE A 231 5.54 14.71 -21.81
CA ILE A 231 5.52 13.86 -20.60
C ILE A 231 4.21 14.12 -19.85
#